data_AF-A0A7X6U0L4-F1
#
_entry.id   AF-A0A7X6U0L4-F1
#
_cell.length_a   1.000
_cell.length_b   1.000
_cell.length_c   1.000
_cell.angle_alpha   90.00
_cell.angle_beta   90.00
_cell.angle_gamma   90.00
#
_symmetry.space_group_name_H-M   'P 1'
#
loop_
_entity.id
_entity.type
_entity.pdbx_description
1 polymer ?
#
loop_
_entity_poly.entity_id
_entity_poly.type
_entity_poly.pdbx_seq_one_letter_code
_entity_poly.pdbx_strand_id
1 'polypeptide(L)'
;MKRAFYSETVPAFLSQSSEGILGTLVANNPFDLTDLQRNSWIQQIDILKSILSFKDEGTLIFEYAIPRMGKRVDVVLIQAGLVFLLEFKVGMSTYEKHATDQVVDYALDLKNFHSGSHDRLLIPLLVATEANQQSPQIEYLKEGI
;
A
#
# COMPACT_ATOMS: atom_id res chain seq x y z
N MET A 1 16.29 -4.39 11.34
CA MET A 1 15.88 -3.16 10.64
C MET A 1 14.38 -3.22 10.40
N LYS A 2 13.61 -2.18 10.72
CA LYS A 2 12.16 -2.16 10.46
C LYS A 2 11.93 -2.27 8.94
N ARG A 3 11.04 -3.17 8.53
CA ARG A 3 10.69 -3.38 7.10
C ARG A 3 9.65 -2.39 6.59
N ALA A 4 9.01 -1.64 7.48
CA ALA A 4 7.97 -0.66 7.16
C ALA A 4 8.25 0.64 7.90
N PHE A 5 7.76 1.77 7.38
CA PHE A 5 7.85 3.05 8.07
C PHE A 5 6.70 3.26 9.06
N TYR A 6 5.56 2.63 8.82
CA TYR A 6 4.44 2.58 9.75
C TYR A 6 3.75 1.22 9.64
N SER A 7 3.28 0.68 10.76
CA SER A 7 2.56 -0.60 10.79
C SER A 7 1.68 -0.64 12.03
N GLU A 8 0.37 -0.64 11.85
CA GLU A 8 -0.60 -0.65 12.94
C GLU A 8 -1.85 -1.45 12.56
N THR A 9 -2.66 -1.79 13.56
CA THR A 9 -4.02 -2.28 13.29
C THR A 9 -4.88 -1.18 12.69
N VAL A 10 -5.90 -1.54 11.89
CA VAL A 10 -6.84 -0.57 11.32
C VAL A 10 -7.51 0.29 12.42
N PRO A 11 -8.03 -0.26 13.54
CA PRO A 11 -8.55 0.55 14.63
C PRO A 11 -7.53 1.54 15.21
N ALA A 12 -6.28 1.10 15.42
CA ALA A 12 -5.23 1.97 15.93
C ALA A 12 -4.89 3.10 14.94
N PHE A 13 -4.81 2.79 13.64
CA PHE A 13 -4.63 3.78 12.58
C PHE A 13 -5.78 4.79 12.52
N LEU A 14 -7.03 4.35 12.66
CA LEU A 14 -8.19 5.24 12.68
C LEU A 14 -8.19 6.18 13.90
N SER A 15 -7.75 5.68 15.06
CA SER A 15 -7.69 6.45 16.32
C SER A 15 -6.58 7.51 16.38
N GLN A 16 -5.49 7.33 15.64
CA GLN A 16 -4.37 8.27 15.61
C GLN A 16 -4.69 9.50 14.73
N SER A 17 -4.10 10.66 15.03
CA SER A 17 -4.22 11.81 14.12
C SER A 17 -3.40 11.61 12.84
N SER A 18 -3.80 12.24 11.73
CA SER A 18 -3.05 12.17 10.48
C SER A 18 -1.62 12.71 10.64
N GLU A 19 -1.42 13.73 11.48
CA GLU A 19 -0.11 14.30 11.80
C GLU A 19 0.76 13.33 12.59
N GLY A 20 0.18 12.55 13.52
CA GLY A 20 0.92 11.55 14.30
C GLY A 20 1.41 10.39 13.44
N ILE A 21 0.56 9.93 12.51
CA ILE A 21 0.92 8.91 11.53
C ILE A 21 2.02 9.45 10.61
N LEU A 22 1.85 10.66 10.07
CA LEU A 22 2.86 11.31 9.24
C LEU A 22 4.20 11.47 9.99
N GLY A 23 4.16 11.90 11.26
CA GLY A 23 5.36 12.03 12.09
C GLY A 23 6.10 10.69 12.23
N THR A 24 5.37 9.58 12.34
CA THR A 24 5.95 8.24 12.40
C THR A 24 6.58 7.82 11.06
N LEU A 25 5.91 8.13 9.93
CA LEU A 25 6.45 7.88 8.59
C LEU A 25 7.76 8.64 8.37
N VAL A 26 7.76 9.94 8.68
CA VAL A 26 8.94 10.81 8.54
C VAL A 26 10.08 10.34 9.44
N ALA A 27 9.80 10.00 10.70
CA ALA A 27 10.83 9.54 11.64
C ALA A 27 11.47 8.20 11.23
N ASN A 28 10.74 7.35 10.51
CA ASN A 28 11.24 6.05 10.04
C ASN A 28 11.75 6.09 8.58
N ASN A 29 11.60 7.21 7.88
CA ASN A 29 12.11 7.42 6.53
C ASN A 29 13.62 7.73 6.57
N PRO A 30 14.50 6.86 6.05
CA PRO A 30 15.94 7.11 6.03
C PRO A 30 16.39 7.97 4.83
N PHE A 31 15.46 8.35 3.96
CA PHE A 31 15.74 9.12 2.74
C PHE A 31 15.35 10.58 2.89
N ASP A 32 15.81 11.42 1.97
CA ASP A 32 15.39 12.83 1.92
C ASP A 32 13.87 12.94 1.74
N LEU A 33 13.23 13.70 2.62
CA LEU A 33 11.79 13.95 2.54
C LEU A 33 11.52 15.11 1.60
N THR A 34 10.86 14.84 0.48
CA THR A 34 10.37 15.88 -0.44
C THR A 34 8.96 16.34 -0.06
N ASP A 35 8.58 17.54 -0.48
CA ASP A 35 7.20 18.02 -0.34
C ASP A 35 6.19 17.11 -1.05
N LEU A 36 6.56 16.57 -2.21
CA LEU A 36 5.74 15.62 -2.97
C LEU A 36 5.50 14.34 -2.18
N GLN A 37 6.53 13.74 -1.59
CA GLN A 37 6.39 12.52 -0.77
C GLN A 37 5.53 12.79 0.46
N ARG A 38 5.79 13.89 1.19
CA ARG A 38 5.00 14.28 2.37
C ARG A 38 3.52 14.45 2.01
N ASN A 39 3.23 15.19 0.94
CA ASN A 39 1.86 15.46 0.51
C ASN A 39 1.17 14.19 -0.01
N SER A 40 1.91 13.29 -0.65
CA SER A 40 1.42 11.97 -1.05
C SER A 40 0.97 11.16 0.16
N TRP A 41 1.81 11.04 1.20
CA TRP A 41 1.43 10.35 2.43
C TRP A 41 0.22 10.95 3.12
N ILE A 42 0.09 12.28 3.18
CA ILE A 42 -1.10 12.94 3.74
C ILE A 42 -2.37 12.49 2.99
N GLN A 43 -2.37 12.55 1.66
CA GLN A 43 -3.52 12.13 0.86
C GLN A 43 -3.82 10.64 1.03
N GLN A 44 -2.80 9.79 1.06
CA GLN A 44 -2.98 8.36 1.32
C GLN A 44 -3.63 8.11 2.68
N ILE A 45 -3.16 8.77 3.75
CA ILE A 45 -3.72 8.64 5.10
C ILE A 45 -5.19 9.03 5.10
N ASP A 46 -5.54 10.17 4.50
CA ASP A 46 -6.92 10.68 4.50
C ASP A 46 -7.87 9.78 3.71
N ILE A 47 -7.44 9.31 2.53
CA ILE A 47 -8.18 8.34 1.73
C ILE A 47 -8.41 7.06 2.53
N LEU A 48 -7.35 6.50 3.13
CA LEU A 48 -7.41 5.25 3.88
C LEU A 48 -8.30 5.35 5.12
N LYS A 49 -8.24 6.46 5.86
CA LYS A 49 -9.13 6.73 7.00
C LYS A 49 -10.59 6.77 6.56
N SER A 50 -10.88 7.42 5.43
CA SER A 50 -12.23 7.49 4.88
C SER A 50 -12.77 6.10 4.52
N ILE A 51 -12.02 5.32 3.73
CA ILE A 51 -12.49 4.02 3.24
C ILE A 51 -12.51 2.91 4.32
N LEU A 52 -11.71 3.05 5.38
CA LEU A 52 -11.64 2.06 6.47
C LEU A 52 -12.48 2.44 7.69
N SER A 53 -13.16 3.59 7.68
CA SER A 53 -13.89 4.14 8.84
C SER A 53 -14.90 3.19 9.51
N PHE A 54 -15.37 2.18 8.80
CA PHE A 54 -16.33 1.17 9.26
C PHE A 54 -15.70 -0.21 9.52
N LYS A 55 -14.38 -0.32 9.51
CA LYS A 55 -13.63 -1.56 9.75
C LYS A 55 -13.07 -1.59 11.17
N ASP A 56 -13.28 -2.71 11.83
CA ASP A 56 -12.88 -2.98 13.22
C ASP A 56 -11.72 -3.98 13.34
N GLU A 57 -11.25 -4.52 12.22
CA GLU A 57 -10.14 -5.45 12.14
C GLU A 57 -9.21 -5.10 10.98
N GLY A 58 -8.06 -5.77 10.93
CA GLY A 58 -7.07 -5.65 9.85
C GLY A 58 -5.80 -4.94 10.29
N THR A 59 -4.78 -5.03 9.44
CA THR A 59 -3.46 -4.41 9.66
C THR A 59 -3.10 -3.58 8.44
N LEU A 60 -2.64 -2.36 8.69
CA LEU A 60 -2.23 -1.42 7.66
C LEU A 60 -0.75 -1.07 7.83
N ILE A 61 0.00 -1.19 6.75
CA ILE A 61 1.46 -1.08 6.73
C ILE A 61 1.85 -0.12 5.62
N PHE A 62 2.52 0.98 5.93
CA PHE A 62 3.05 1.89 4.92
C PHE A 62 4.53 1.60 4.63
N GLU A 63 4.92 1.83 3.38
CA GLU A 63 6.31 1.83 2.91
C GLU A 63 6.99 0.48 3.21
N TYR A 64 6.29 -0.62 2.90
CA TYR A 64 6.77 -1.97 3.18
C TYR A 64 7.86 -2.39 2.18
N ALA A 65 9.07 -2.61 2.67
CA ALA A 65 10.20 -3.08 1.89
C ALA A 65 10.00 -4.53 1.44
N ILE A 66 10.05 -4.73 0.13
CA ILE A 66 10.03 -6.06 -0.48
C ILE A 66 11.42 -6.69 -0.32
N PRO A 67 11.52 -7.92 0.24
CA PRO A 67 12.81 -8.58 0.44
C PRO A 67 13.62 -8.68 -0.85
N ARG A 68 14.91 -8.29 -0.81
CA ARG A 68 15.91 -8.47 -1.88
C ARG A 68 15.70 -7.64 -3.16
N MET A 69 14.64 -6.83 -3.24
CA MET A 69 14.33 -6.07 -4.46
C MET A 69 14.66 -4.57 -4.38
N GLY A 70 14.90 -4.05 -3.17
CA GLY A 70 15.12 -2.60 -2.98
C GLY A 70 13.89 -1.74 -3.26
N LYS A 71 12.73 -2.37 -3.51
CA LYS A 71 11.44 -1.72 -3.77
C LYS A 71 10.59 -1.68 -2.50
N ARG A 72 9.61 -0.76 -2.46
CA ARG A 72 8.62 -0.64 -1.39
C ARG A 72 7.22 -0.62 -1.98
N VAL A 73 6.28 -1.26 -1.29
CA VAL A 73 4.85 -1.07 -1.54
C VAL A 73 4.39 0.13 -0.74
N ASP A 74 3.67 1.06 -1.36
CA ASP A 74 3.18 2.27 -0.67
C ASP A 74 2.36 1.89 0.55
N VAL A 75 1.35 1.03 0.37
CA VAL A 75 0.52 0.53 1.46
C VAL A 75 0.18 -0.95 1.27
N VAL A 76 0.37 -1.74 2.33
CA VAL A 76 -0.14 -3.10 2.44
C VAL A 76 -1.29 -3.10 3.43
N LEU A 77 -2.46 -3.57 3.01
CA LEU A 77 -3.61 -3.81 3.88
C LEU A 77 -3.84 -5.32 3.99
N ILE A 78 -3.84 -5.83 5.21
CA ILE A 78 -4.18 -7.22 5.51
C ILE A 78 -5.55 -7.23 6.17
N GLN A 79 -6.54 -7.81 5.50
CA GLN A 79 -7.94 -7.84 5.93
C GLN A 79 -8.54 -9.21 5.65
N ALA A 80 -9.16 -9.85 6.64
CA ALA A 80 -9.83 -11.15 6.49
C ALA A 80 -8.97 -12.22 5.77
N GLY A 81 -7.66 -12.23 6.01
CA GLY A 81 -6.70 -13.16 5.38
C GLY A 81 -6.26 -12.80 3.96
N LEU A 82 -6.83 -11.74 3.37
CA LEU A 82 -6.44 -11.17 2.08
C LEU A 82 -5.32 -10.14 2.27
N VAL A 83 -4.39 -10.06 1.31
CA VAL A 83 -3.28 -9.10 1.33
C VAL A 83 -3.41 -8.19 0.13
N PHE A 84 -3.89 -6.97 0.36
CA PHE A 84 -3.99 -5.93 -0.65
C PHE A 84 -2.68 -5.15 -0.72
N LEU A 85 -2.14 -5.02 -1.93
CA LEU A 85 -0.95 -4.22 -2.21
C LEU A 85 -1.42 -2.98 -2.97
N LEU A 86 -1.39 -1.82 -2.34
CA LEU A 86 -1.84 -0.56 -2.91
C LEU A 86 -0.61 0.20 -3.42
N GLU A 87 -0.66 0.58 -4.69
CA GLU A 87 0.24 1.55 -5.32
C GLU A 87 -0.55 2.82 -5.59
N PHE A 88 -0.16 3.94 -4.96
CA PHE A 88 -0.85 5.21 -5.12
C PHE A 88 -0.17 6.07 -6.18
N LYS A 89 -0.98 6.57 -7.12
CA LYS A 89 -0.59 7.60 -8.08
C LYS A 89 -1.41 8.86 -7.79
N VAL A 90 -0.92 9.62 -6.82
CA VAL A 90 -1.54 10.87 -6.35
C VAL A 90 -1.54 11.92 -7.46
N GLY A 91 -2.70 12.55 -7.71
CA GLY A 91 -2.89 13.56 -8.75
C GLY A 91 -3.08 13.01 -10.16
N MET A 92 -3.04 11.68 -10.33
CA MET A 92 -3.19 11.07 -11.66
C MET A 92 -4.67 10.84 -11.99
N SER A 93 -5.06 11.22 -13.20
CA SER A 93 -6.43 11.09 -13.73
C SER A 93 -6.64 9.86 -14.61
N THR A 94 -5.60 9.05 -14.79
CA THR A 94 -5.61 7.83 -15.61
C THR A 94 -4.92 6.68 -14.87
N TYR A 95 -5.34 5.46 -15.19
CA TYR A 95 -4.70 4.23 -14.73
C TYR A 95 -3.64 3.81 -15.75
N GLU A 96 -2.40 4.21 -15.52
CA GLU A 96 -1.32 3.92 -16.46
C GLU A 96 -0.87 2.47 -16.36
N LYS A 97 -0.71 1.80 -17.52
CA LYS A 97 -0.33 0.39 -17.57
C LYS A 97 0.94 0.10 -16.77
N HIS A 98 1.95 0.95 -16.85
CA HIS A 98 3.21 0.75 -16.13
C HIS A 98 3.04 0.77 -14.60
N ALA A 99 2.07 1.53 -14.08
CA ALA A 99 1.77 1.57 -12.66
C ALA A 99 1.02 0.31 -12.21
N THR A 100 0.16 -0.23 -13.08
CA THR A 100 -0.45 -1.56 -12.88
C THR A 100 0.61 -2.66 -12.90
N ASP A 101 1.50 -2.66 -13.89
CA ASP A 101 2.60 -3.63 -14.00
C ASP A 101 3.51 -3.56 -12.76
N GLN A 102 3.79 -2.36 -12.22
CA GLN A 102 4.57 -2.16 -11.01
C GLN A 102 3.96 -2.85 -9.77
N VAL A 103 2.67 -2.69 -9.52
CA VAL A 103 2.01 -3.31 -8.36
C VAL A 103 1.85 -4.83 -8.54
N VAL A 104 1.69 -5.29 -9.79
CA VAL A 104 1.73 -6.72 -10.13
C VAL A 104 3.11 -7.31 -9.84
N ASP A 105 4.20 -6.64 -10.25
CA ASP A 105 5.56 -7.07 -9.94
C ASP A 105 5.78 -7.21 -8.42
N TYR A 106 5.22 -6.30 -7.62
CA TYR A 106 5.30 -6.43 -6.15
C TYR A 106 4.60 -7.69 -5.63
N ALA A 107 3.45 -8.05 -6.19
CA ALA A 107 2.75 -9.26 -5.81
C ALA A 107 3.58 -10.51 -6.16
N LEU A 108 4.18 -10.53 -7.35
CA LEU A 108 5.06 -11.62 -7.79
C LEU A 108 6.31 -11.72 -6.92
N ASP A 109 6.95 -10.59 -6.60
CA ASP A 109 8.12 -10.55 -5.73
C ASP A 109 7.80 -11.10 -4.33
N LEU A 110 6.65 -10.73 -3.75
CA LEU A 110 6.22 -11.27 -2.46
C LEU A 110 5.89 -12.77 -2.54
N LYS A 111 5.17 -13.22 -3.57
CA LYS A 111 4.83 -14.64 -3.75
C LYS A 111 6.08 -15.52 -3.85
N ASN A 112 7.11 -15.03 -4.56
CA ASN A 112 8.34 -15.77 -4.86
C ASN A 112 9.41 -15.66 -3.76
N PHE A 113 9.50 -14.52 -3.06
CA PHE A 113 10.61 -14.23 -2.15
C PHE A 113 10.22 -13.95 -0.69
N HIS A 114 8.93 -14.01 -0.35
CA HIS A 114 8.45 -13.85 1.02
C HIS A 114 7.60 -15.06 1.45
N SER A 115 8.17 -15.91 2.31
CA SER A 115 7.52 -17.15 2.78
C SER A 115 6.15 -16.93 3.41
N GLY A 116 5.95 -15.81 4.12
CA GLY A 116 4.66 -15.47 4.73
C GLY A 116 3.54 -15.15 3.72
N SER A 117 3.90 -14.87 2.46
CA SER A 117 2.96 -14.55 1.38
C SER A 117 2.69 -15.74 0.44
N HIS A 118 3.41 -16.86 0.58
CA HIS A 118 3.36 -17.97 -0.39
C HIS A 118 1.96 -18.54 -0.55
N ASP A 119 1.25 -18.75 0.55
CA ASP A 119 -0.11 -19.31 0.57
C ASP A 119 -1.20 -18.24 0.77
N ARG A 120 -0.89 -16.97 0.49
CA ARG A 120 -1.82 -15.85 0.65
C ARG A 120 -2.33 -15.37 -0.70
N LEU A 121 -3.59 -14.97 -0.75
CA LEU A 121 -4.12 -14.24 -1.89
C LEU A 121 -3.61 -12.80 -1.85
N LEU A 122 -2.71 -12.48 -2.78
CA LEU A 122 -2.17 -11.14 -2.99
C LEU A 122 -3.05 -10.44 -4.03
N ILE A 123 -3.55 -9.25 -3.69
CA ILE A 123 -4.45 -8.47 -4.53
C ILE A 123 -3.74 -7.14 -4.84
N PRO A 124 -3.03 -7.05 -5.98
CA PRO A 124 -2.41 -5.81 -6.41
C PRO A 124 -3.48 -4.82 -6.87
N LEU A 125 -3.38 -3.56 -6.42
CA LEU A 125 -4.34 -2.51 -6.68
C LEU A 125 -3.62 -1.19 -6.96
N LEU A 126 -3.92 -0.61 -8.12
CA LEU A 126 -3.50 0.75 -8.46
C LEU A 126 -4.57 1.75 -8.02
N VAL A 127 -4.16 2.80 -7.30
CA VAL A 127 -5.04 3.88 -6.84
C VAL A 127 -4.62 5.20 -7.48
N ALA A 128 -5.34 5.63 -8.52
CA ALA A 128 -5.16 6.94 -9.14
C ALA A 128 -6.19 7.93 -8.56
N THR A 129 -5.72 8.94 -7.81
CA THR A 129 -6.61 9.71 -6.90
C THR A 129 -7.52 10.72 -7.60
N GLU A 130 -7.23 11.08 -8.85
CA GLU A 130 -8.04 12.00 -9.66
C GLU A 130 -8.66 11.31 -10.88
N ALA A 131 -8.53 9.98 -10.98
CA ALA A 131 -9.08 9.24 -12.10
C ALA A 131 -10.59 9.06 -11.95
N ASN A 132 -11.28 9.01 -13.09
CA ASN A 132 -12.69 8.65 -13.09
C ASN A 132 -12.87 7.24 -12.51
N GLN A 133 -13.92 7.05 -11.73
CA GLN A 133 -14.27 5.74 -11.20
C GLN A 133 -14.50 4.77 -12.36
N GLN A 134 -13.84 3.62 -12.30
CA GLN A 134 -14.03 2.53 -13.24
C GLN A 134 -14.53 1.28 -12.50
N SER A 135 -15.25 0.42 -13.20
CA SER A 135 -15.58 -0.90 -12.66
C SER A 135 -14.28 -1.70 -12.51
N PRO A 136 -14.09 -2.41 -11.39
CA PRO A 136 -12.88 -3.20 -11.20
C PRO A 136 -12.78 -4.28 -12.29
N GLN A 137 -11.64 -4.31 -12.96
CA GLN A 137 -11.27 -5.42 -13.85
C GLN A 137 -10.48 -6.42 -13.03
N ILE A 138 -11.01 -7.65 -12.90
CA ILE A 138 -10.37 -8.71 -12.13
C ILE A 138 -9.65 -9.63 -13.09
N GLU A 139 -8.32 -9.66 -12.97
CA GLU A 139 -7.46 -10.58 -13.70
C GLU A 139 -6.78 -11.53 -12.72
N TYR A 140 -6.78 -12.82 -13.06
CA TYR A 140 -6.08 -13.84 -12.26
C TYR A 140 -4.74 -14.15 -12.91
N LEU A 141 -3.66 -13.84 -12.20
CA LEU A 141 -2.33 -14.28 -12.58
C LEU A 141 -2.21 -15.76 -12.22
N LYS A 142 -1.87 -16.61 -13.20
CA LYS A 142 -1.69 -18.04 -12.97
C LYS A 142 -0.44 -18.26 -12.11
N GLU A 143 -0.44 -19.32 -11.30
CA GLU A 143 0.78 -19.73 -10.60
C GLU A 143 1.91 -20.01 -11.62
N GLY A 144 3.05 -19.33 -11.45
CA GLY A 144 4.23 -19.51 -12.29
C GLY A 144 4.40 -18.54 -13.48
N ILE A 145 3.73 -17.38 -13.46
CA ILE A 145 3.89 -16.31 -14.46
C ILE A 145 4.47 -15.07 -13.78
#